data_AF-A0A255QKH6-F1
#
_entry.id   AF-A0A255QKH6-F1
#
_cell.length_a   1.000
_cell.length_b   1.000
_cell.length_c   1.000
_cell.angle_alpha   90.00
_cell.angle_beta   90.00
_cell.angle_gamma   90.00
#
_symmetry.space_group_name_H-M   'P 1'
#
loop_
_entity.id
_entity.type
_entity.pdbx_description
1 polymer ?
#
loop_
_entity_poly.entity_id
_entity_poly.type
_entity_poly.pdbx_seq_one_letter_code
_entity_poly.pdbx_strand_id
1 'polypeptide(L)'
;MFRFLALTVVFFIAFAAAIVFLFSDSANNGESELAAIQQDNDVQVADGEIAAKRNSEVTYTPEAFRKAAFEGNIEIVKSCIGKGVEIDDADSSGFTALTMAAYNGHDKVCQVLIEAGADVNKRDNKGQFPLYHAASLDSPTTVKLLLDAGAEINETETRENFTSLMMAAAEGNMGVVKVLLEAGADRSMRDVDGDRALEFAREYGHEEIAQLLQEN
;
A
#
# COMPACT_ATOMS: atom_id res chain seq x y z
N MET A 1 -16.47 11.59 -28.87
CA MET A 1 -17.73 11.13 -28.26
C MET A 1 -17.44 9.71 -27.77
N PHE A 2 -16.96 9.41 -26.57
CA PHE A 2 -16.93 10.07 -25.26
C PHE A 2 -15.55 9.76 -24.61
N ARG A 3 -14.76 10.78 -24.25
CA ARG A 3 -13.63 10.65 -23.31
C ARG A 3 -14.07 11.25 -21.96
N PHE A 4 -15.20 10.76 -21.46
CA PHE A 4 -15.83 11.24 -20.22
C PHE A 4 -15.59 10.31 -19.01
N LEU A 5 -14.79 9.25 -19.15
CA LEU A 5 -14.37 8.41 -18.02
C LEU A 5 -12.96 8.69 -17.49
N ALA A 6 -12.14 9.51 -18.18
CA ALA A 6 -10.82 9.90 -17.67
C ALA A 6 -10.87 10.72 -16.36
N LEU A 7 -12.07 11.07 -15.87
CA LEU A 7 -12.27 11.78 -14.61
C LEU A 7 -12.33 10.87 -13.37
N THR A 8 -12.43 9.55 -13.49
CA THR A 8 -12.45 8.66 -12.32
C THR A 8 -11.05 8.27 -11.84
N VAL A 9 -10.05 8.23 -12.74
CA VAL A 9 -8.65 7.97 -12.34
C VAL A 9 -8.02 9.22 -11.70
N VAL A 10 -8.42 10.42 -12.14
CA VAL A 10 -7.94 11.71 -11.57
C VAL A 10 -8.45 11.95 -10.14
N PHE A 11 -9.39 11.14 -9.62
CA PHE A 11 -9.79 11.24 -8.21
C PHE A 11 -8.80 10.59 -7.23
N PHE A 12 -7.83 9.80 -7.72
CA PHE A 12 -6.81 9.20 -6.85
C PHE A 12 -5.73 10.18 -6.40
N ILE A 13 -5.46 11.22 -7.19
CA ILE A 13 -4.40 12.21 -6.88
C ILE A 13 -4.83 13.16 -5.72
N ALA A 14 -6.13 13.24 -5.42
CA ALA A 14 -6.64 13.95 -4.25
C ALA A 14 -6.86 13.04 -3.02
N PHE A 15 -6.83 11.71 -3.19
CA PHE A 15 -7.14 10.78 -2.11
C PHE A 15 -5.95 10.55 -1.16
N ALA A 16 -4.72 10.75 -1.62
CA ALA A 16 -3.53 10.72 -0.75
C ALA A 16 -3.53 11.84 0.31
N ALA A 17 -4.12 13.00 0.02
CA ALA A 17 -4.27 14.09 1.00
C ALA A 17 -5.56 13.97 1.84
N ALA A 18 -6.62 13.33 1.32
CA ALA A 18 -7.89 13.18 2.04
C ALA A 18 -7.83 12.12 3.16
N ILE A 19 -7.01 11.07 3.03
CA ILE A 19 -6.85 10.07 4.11
C ILE A 19 -6.14 10.69 5.33
N VAL A 20 -5.19 11.61 5.13
CA VAL A 20 -4.55 12.34 6.23
C VAL A 20 -5.54 13.30 6.93
N PHE A 21 -6.56 13.79 6.23
CA PHE A 21 -7.56 14.71 6.80
C PHE A 21 -8.76 14.00 7.45
N LEU A 22 -9.18 12.83 6.95
CA LEU A 22 -10.33 12.09 7.48
C LEU A 22 -10.07 11.42 8.85
N PHE A 23 -8.83 11.38 9.33
CA PHE A 23 -8.51 10.92 10.69
C PHE A 23 -8.41 12.03 11.74
N SER A 24 -8.51 13.32 11.36
CA SER A 24 -8.35 14.43 12.32
C SER A 24 -9.65 14.97 12.93
N ASP A 25 -10.84 14.60 12.43
CA ASP A 25 -12.09 15.33 12.76
C ASP A 25 -13.10 14.55 13.62
N SER A 26 -12.72 13.41 14.21
CA SER A 26 -13.63 12.64 15.11
C SER A 26 -13.30 12.73 16.60
N ALA A 27 -12.40 13.63 17.02
CA ALA A 27 -12.07 13.83 18.43
C ALA A 27 -12.38 15.27 18.87
N ASN A 28 -13.66 15.65 18.88
CA ASN A 28 -14.07 16.90 19.52
C ASN A 28 -15.34 16.71 20.34
N ASN A 29 -15.16 16.20 21.57
CA ASN A 29 -16.13 16.33 22.65
C ASN A 29 -15.52 15.91 23.99
N GLY A 30 -14.98 16.88 24.73
CA GLY A 30 -14.91 16.79 26.20
C GLY A 30 -13.62 17.27 26.85
N GLU A 31 -13.17 18.49 26.59
CA GLU A 31 -12.34 19.19 27.57
C GLU A 31 -13.24 19.76 28.68
N SER A 32 -13.16 19.21 29.88
CA SER A 32 -13.27 19.96 31.15
C SER A 32 -12.93 19.04 32.33
N GLU A 33 -12.23 19.60 33.31
CA GLU A 33 -11.77 19.05 34.61
C GLU A 33 -10.34 18.49 34.60
N LEU A 34 -9.33 19.38 34.64
CA LEU A 34 -8.76 20.04 35.83
C LEU A 34 -7.89 19.13 36.73
N ALA A 35 -6.63 19.56 36.80
CA ALA A 35 -5.81 19.66 38.00
C ALA A 35 -5.16 18.39 38.58
N ALA A 36 -3.86 18.31 38.26
CA ALA A 36 -2.74 18.37 39.22
C ALA A 36 -1.92 17.09 39.45
N ILE A 37 -0.61 17.36 39.57
CA ILE A 37 0.44 16.67 40.33
C ILE A 37 1.40 15.74 39.53
N GLN A 38 2.51 16.39 39.17
CA GLN A 38 3.91 16.01 39.38
C GLN A 38 4.62 15.06 38.41
N GLN A 39 5.67 15.64 37.81
CA GLN A 39 6.86 15.05 37.18
C GLN A 39 7.34 13.75 37.85
N ASP A 40 7.67 12.77 37.02
CA ASP A 40 9.00 12.14 37.09
C ASP A 40 9.44 11.60 35.73
N ASN A 41 10.76 11.52 35.60
CA ASN A 41 11.60 11.62 34.41
C ASN A 41 11.62 10.42 33.45
N ASP A 42 12.01 10.76 32.21
CA ASP A 42 12.75 9.96 31.22
C ASP A 42 12.07 8.75 30.54
N VAL A 43 11.35 9.00 29.44
CA VAL A 43 11.73 8.57 28.07
C VAL A 43 10.98 9.48 27.07
N GLN A 44 11.70 10.35 26.37
CA GLN A 44 11.17 11.02 25.18
C GLN A 44 11.23 10.05 23.98
N VAL A 45 10.08 9.45 23.65
CA VAL A 45 9.74 9.04 22.28
C VAL A 45 8.34 9.56 21.98
N ALA A 46 8.31 10.83 21.61
CA ALA A 46 7.24 11.49 20.86
C ALA A 46 7.43 11.12 19.37
N ASP A 47 6.45 10.80 18.52
CA ASP A 47 4.99 10.78 18.59
C ASP A 47 4.52 9.80 17.50
N GLY A 48 3.48 9.02 17.77
CA GLY A 48 2.92 8.01 16.87
C GLY A 48 1.78 7.28 17.58
N GLU A 49 0.61 7.89 17.55
CA GLU A 49 -0.54 7.60 18.38
C GLU A 49 -1.19 6.24 18.03
N ILE A 50 -0.65 5.13 18.56
CA ILE A 50 -1.31 3.81 18.60
C ILE A 50 -1.00 3.04 19.89
N ALA A 51 -0.83 3.75 20.99
CA ALA A 51 -0.92 3.13 22.30
C ALA A 51 -2.31 3.47 22.86
N ALA A 52 -3.28 2.58 22.65
CA ALA A 52 -4.53 2.64 23.39
C ALA A 52 -4.20 2.52 24.89
N LYS A 53 -4.09 3.66 25.57
CA LYS A 53 -3.78 3.75 26.99
C LYS A 53 -5.00 3.30 27.81
N ARG A 54 -5.04 2.04 28.24
CA ARG A 54 -5.63 1.62 29.53
C ARG A 54 -4.83 0.46 30.11
N ASN A 55 -4.07 0.74 31.17
CA ASN A 55 -3.50 -0.20 32.15
C ASN A 55 -3.16 -1.64 31.66
N SER A 56 -1.86 -1.92 31.57
CA SER A 56 -1.23 -3.25 31.80
C SER A 56 -1.37 -4.40 30.79
N GLU A 57 -1.90 -4.21 29.59
CA GLU A 57 -1.74 -5.20 28.50
C GLU A 57 -1.54 -4.49 27.16
N VAL A 58 -0.38 -4.66 26.53
CA VAL A 58 -0.23 -4.34 25.10
C VAL A 58 -1.12 -5.34 24.37
N THR A 59 -2.33 -4.93 24.00
CA THR A 59 -3.22 -5.76 23.21
C THR A 59 -2.71 -5.77 21.78
N TYR A 60 -2.05 -6.86 21.40
CA TYR A 60 -1.60 -7.10 20.03
C TYR A 60 -2.83 -7.42 19.17
N THR A 61 -3.50 -6.37 18.70
CA THR A 61 -4.69 -6.51 17.84
C THR A 61 -4.28 -6.52 16.36
N PRO A 62 -5.08 -7.15 15.48
CA PRO A 62 -4.86 -7.05 14.04
C PRO A 62 -4.89 -5.60 13.51
N GLU A 63 -5.69 -4.73 14.14
CA GLU A 63 -5.74 -3.31 13.81
C GLU A 63 -4.40 -2.61 14.12
N ALA A 64 -3.86 -2.80 15.32
CA ALA A 64 -2.56 -2.23 15.69
C ALA A 64 -1.44 -2.80 14.81
N PHE A 65 -1.52 -4.07 14.44
CA PHE A 65 -0.58 -4.72 13.54
C PHE A 65 -0.60 -4.11 12.13
N ARG A 66 -1.78 -3.94 11.53
CA ARG A 66 -1.91 -3.26 10.23
C ARG A 66 -1.46 -1.81 10.28
N LYS A 67 -1.82 -1.08 11.33
CA LYS A 67 -1.41 0.33 11.48
C LYS A 67 0.10 0.47 11.65
N ALA A 68 0.74 -0.42 12.42
CA ALA A 68 2.20 -0.47 12.50
C ALA A 68 2.86 -0.79 11.15
N ALA A 69 2.25 -1.66 10.35
CA ALA A 69 2.74 -1.95 9.00
C ALA A 69 2.57 -0.75 8.05
N PHE A 70 1.45 -0.02 8.16
CA PHE A 70 1.19 1.22 7.43
C PHE A 70 2.19 2.33 7.77
N GLU A 71 2.57 2.47 9.04
CA GLU A 71 3.55 3.47 9.51
C GLU A 71 5.01 3.04 9.33
N GLY A 72 5.26 1.80 8.90
CA GLY A 72 6.62 1.28 8.72
C GLY A 72 7.33 0.91 10.03
N ASN A 73 6.60 0.76 11.13
CA ASN A 73 7.17 0.46 12.45
C ASN A 73 7.52 -1.03 12.58
N ILE A 74 8.72 -1.37 12.11
CA ILE A 74 9.23 -2.74 12.08
C ILE A 74 9.30 -3.41 13.46
N GLU A 75 9.56 -2.65 14.53
CA GLU A 75 9.70 -3.21 15.88
C GLU A 75 8.34 -3.65 16.43
N ILE A 76 7.29 -2.86 16.20
CA ILE A 76 5.92 -3.24 16.56
C ILE A 76 5.46 -4.43 15.71
N VAL A 77 5.73 -4.41 14.40
CA VAL A 77 5.40 -5.52 13.49
C VAL A 77 6.03 -6.84 13.96
N LYS A 78 7.34 -6.84 14.26
CA LYS A 78 8.03 -8.03 14.79
C LYS A 78 7.46 -8.49 16.13
N SER A 79 7.12 -7.55 17.01
CA SER A 79 6.52 -7.86 18.31
C SER A 79 5.15 -8.53 18.16
N CYS A 80 4.29 -8.02 17.26
CA CYS A 80 2.99 -8.63 16.94
C CYS A 80 3.14 -10.05 16.37
N ILE A 81 4.08 -10.27 15.43
CA ILE A 81 4.36 -11.60 14.86
C ILE A 81 4.80 -12.57 15.97
N GLY A 82 5.72 -12.14 16.85
CA GLY A 82 6.19 -12.95 17.98
C GLY A 82 5.09 -13.30 19.01
N LYS A 83 3.95 -12.62 18.95
CA LYS A 83 2.78 -12.86 19.81
C LYS A 83 1.68 -13.67 19.13
N GLY A 84 1.89 -14.06 17.87
CA GLY A 84 0.97 -14.92 17.12
C GLY A 84 -0.27 -14.19 16.60
N VAL A 85 -0.15 -12.90 16.25
CA VAL A 85 -1.21 -12.21 15.50
C VAL A 85 -1.39 -12.89 14.14
N GLU A 86 -2.64 -13.04 13.70
CA GLU A 86 -2.97 -13.54 12.38
C GLU A 86 -2.41 -12.59 11.31
N ILE A 87 -1.48 -13.09 10.49
CA ILE A 87 -0.65 -12.27 9.59
C ILE A 87 -1.49 -11.68 8.45
N ASP A 88 -2.44 -12.47 7.93
CA ASP A 88 -3.29 -12.10 6.81
C ASP A 88 -4.66 -11.56 7.24
N ASP A 89 -4.81 -11.15 8.51
CA ASP A 89 -6.02 -10.48 8.96
C ASP A 89 -6.19 -9.17 8.19
N ALA A 90 -7.36 -9.02 7.58
CA ALA A 90 -7.67 -7.91 6.70
C ALA A 90 -8.67 -6.95 7.34
N ASP A 91 -8.58 -5.66 7.00
CA ASP A 91 -9.59 -4.69 7.39
C ASP A 91 -10.90 -4.83 6.60
N SER A 92 -11.84 -3.91 6.80
CA SER A 92 -13.12 -3.89 6.10
C SER A 92 -13.01 -3.66 4.59
N SER A 93 -11.85 -3.20 4.10
CA SER A 93 -11.53 -3.04 2.67
C SER A 93 -10.76 -4.23 2.10
N GLY A 94 -10.39 -5.20 2.93
CA GLY A 94 -9.59 -6.35 2.54
C GLY A 94 -8.08 -6.10 2.59
N PHE A 95 -7.62 -5.01 3.20
CA PHE A 95 -6.19 -4.68 3.26
C PHE A 95 -5.53 -5.42 4.42
N THR A 96 -4.49 -6.19 4.13
CA THR A 96 -3.63 -6.85 5.14
C THR A 96 -2.48 -5.93 5.56
N ALA A 97 -1.72 -6.35 6.56
CA ALA A 97 -0.48 -5.67 6.94
C ALA A 97 0.50 -5.58 5.76
N LEU A 98 0.59 -6.62 4.92
CA LEU A 98 1.46 -6.62 3.75
C LEU A 98 0.98 -5.60 2.70
N THR A 99 -0.32 -5.54 2.43
CA THR A 99 -0.89 -4.53 1.52
C THR A 99 -0.59 -3.12 2.01
N MET A 100 -0.76 -2.83 3.30
CA MET A 100 -0.50 -1.51 3.90
C MET A 100 0.99 -1.11 3.81
N ALA A 101 1.90 -2.06 4.06
CA ALA A 101 3.33 -1.81 3.95
C ALA A 101 3.77 -1.63 2.50
N ALA A 102 3.23 -2.44 1.58
CA ALA A 102 3.52 -2.36 0.15
C ALA A 102 3.04 -1.05 -0.46
N TYR A 103 1.83 -0.60 -0.09
CA TYR A 103 1.26 0.67 -0.51
C TYR A 103 2.11 1.89 -0.10
N ASN A 104 2.89 1.80 0.98
CA ASN A 104 3.77 2.88 1.45
C ASN A 104 5.27 2.64 1.13
N GLY A 105 5.60 1.59 0.37
CA GLY A 105 6.98 1.28 0.01
C GLY A 105 7.87 0.90 1.20
N HIS A 106 7.30 0.33 2.26
CA HIS A 106 8.05 -0.05 3.45
C HIS A 106 8.75 -1.41 3.27
N ASP A 107 9.80 -1.42 2.44
CA ASP A 107 10.55 -2.62 2.01
C ASP A 107 10.87 -3.59 3.16
N LYS A 108 11.42 -3.07 4.27
CA LYS A 108 11.83 -3.89 5.42
C LYS A 108 10.66 -4.52 6.16
N VAL A 109 9.52 -3.80 6.22
CA VAL A 109 8.30 -4.35 6.83
C VAL A 109 7.71 -5.41 5.91
N CYS A 110 7.66 -5.16 4.60
CA CYS A 110 7.25 -6.16 3.61
C CYS A 110 8.09 -7.44 3.73
N GLN A 111 9.42 -7.30 3.81
CA GLN A 111 10.32 -8.42 3.99
C GLN A 111 9.99 -9.24 5.25
N VAL A 112 9.83 -8.59 6.41
CA VAL A 112 9.48 -9.28 7.67
C VAL A 112 8.14 -10.01 7.57
N LEU A 113 7.14 -9.41 6.92
CA LEU A 113 5.82 -10.01 6.75
C LEU A 113 5.88 -11.23 5.82
N ILE A 114 6.60 -11.13 4.70
CA ILE A 114 6.82 -12.25 3.77
C ILE A 114 7.55 -13.39 4.45
N GLU A 115 8.63 -13.09 5.20
CA GLU A 115 9.39 -14.10 5.97
C GLU A 115 8.54 -14.77 7.06
N ALA A 116 7.53 -14.06 7.59
CA ALA A 116 6.58 -14.60 8.54
C ALA A 116 5.46 -15.43 7.88
N GLY A 117 5.38 -15.47 6.55
CA GLY A 117 4.43 -16.27 5.79
C GLY A 117 3.17 -15.53 5.34
N ALA A 118 3.21 -14.21 5.22
CA ALA A 118 2.12 -13.43 4.64
C ALA A 118 1.79 -13.89 3.21
N ASP A 119 0.50 -13.98 2.87
CA ASP A 119 0.05 -14.28 1.52
C ASP A 119 0.29 -13.07 0.59
N VAL A 120 1.32 -13.19 -0.26
CA VAL A 120 1.73 -12.15 -1.23
C VAL A 120 0.71 -11.89 -2.33
N ASN A 121 -0.28 -12.79 -2.50
CA ASN A 121 -1.34 -12.70 -3.49
C ASN A 121 -2.71 -12.44 -2.85
N LYS A 122 -2.76 -12.12 -1.55
CA LYS A 122 -4.01 -11.82 -0.85
C LYS A 122 -4.69 -10.61 -1.47
N ARG A 123 -5.90 -10.83 -1.99
CA ARG A 123 -6.68 -9.80 -2.69
C ARG A 123 -7.53 -8.99 -1.71
N ASP A 124 -7.59 -7.69 -1.96
CA ASP A 124 -8.54 -6.79 -1.32
C ASP A 124 -9.95 -6.90 -1.93
N ASN A 125 -10.90 -6.13 -1.42
CA ASN A 125 -12.29 -6.15 -1.90
C ASN A 125 -12.48 -5.64 -3.34
N LYS A 126 -11.43 -5.07 -3.95
CA LYS A 126 -11.39 -4.64 -5.36
C LYS A 126 -10.69 -5.68 -6.26
N GLY A 127 -10.19 -6.78 -5.70
CA GLY A 127 -9.45 -7.80 -6.41
C GLY A 127 -7.97 -7.45 -6.63
N GLN A 128 -7.46 -6.40 -5.96
CA GLN A 128 -6.07 -5.94 -6.06
C GLN A 128 -5.23 -6.63 -4.96
N PHE A 129 -4.00 -7.02 -5.30
CA PHE A 129 -3.07 -7.70 -4.39
C PHE A 129 -1.85 -6.80 -4.10
N PRO A 130 -0.98 -7.11 -3.11
CA PRO A 130 0.09 -6.22 -2.68
C PRO A 130 0.99 -5.63 -3.79
N LEU A 131 1.30 -6.41 -4.83
CA LEU A 131 2.12 -5.94 -5.98
C LEU A 131 1.46 -4.78 -6.73
N TYR A 132 0.12 -4.80 -6.86
CA TYR A 132 -0.63 -3.71 -7.51
C TYR A 132 -0.45 -2.40 -6.73
N HIS A 133 -0.56 -2.47 -5.40
CA HIS A 133 -0.40 -1.31 -4.53
C HIS A 133 1.06 -0.84 -4.46
N ALA A 134 2.04 -1.75 -4.49
CA ALA A 134 3.45 -1.37 -4.59
C ALA A 134 3.78 -0.67 -5.91
N ALA A 135 3.04 -0.96 -6.98
CA ALA A 135 3.29 -0.39 -8.30
C ALA A 135 2.84 1.07 -8.45
N SER A 136 1.98 1.58 -7.55
CA SER A 136 1.55 2.98 -7.56
C SER A 136 2.63 3.93 -7.01
N LEU A 137 3.62 3.42 -6.29
CA LEU A 137 4.80 4.18 -5.85
C LEU A 137 6.05 3.78 -6.62
N ASP A 138 7.02 4.68 -6.73
CA ASP A 138 8.34 4.36 -7.29
C ASP A 138 9.20 3.58 -6.27
N SER A 139 8.71 2.40 -5.87
CA SER A 139 9.33 1.49 -4.90
C SER A 139 9.78 0.19 -5.55
N PRO A 140 10.78 0.21 -6.46
CA PRO A 140 11.24 -0.98 -7.18
C PRO A 140 11.74 -2.09 -6.26
N THR A 141 12.27 -1.75 -5.07
CA THR A 141 12.70 -2.71 -4.06
C THR A 141 11.53 -3.52 -3.52
N THR A 142 10.43 -2.88 -3.08
CA THR A 142 9.21 -3.55 -2.62
C THR A 142 8.63 -4.44 -3.72
N VAL A 143 8.54 -3.92 -4.95
CA VAL A 143 8.04 -4.68 -6.11
C VAL A 143 8.88 -5.93 -6.35
N LYS A 144 10.21 -5.80 -6.32
CA LYS A 144 11.12 -6.94 -6.46
C LYS A 144 10.95 -7.96 -5.33
N LEU A 145 10.83 -7.51 -4.08
CA LEU A 145 10.61 -8.40 -2.93
C LEU A 145 9.33 -9.23 -3.09
N LEU A 146 8.24 -8.61 -3.54
CA LEU A 146 6.97 -9.29 -3.77
C LEU A 146 7.07 -10.31 -4.93
N LEU A 147 7.75 -9.96 -6.02
CA LEU A 147 7.96 -10.85 -7.16
C LEU A 147 8.86 -12.05 -6.78
N ASP A 148 9.95 -11.82 -6.06
CA ASP A 148 10.84 -12.86 -5.56
C ASP A 148 10.10 -13.82 -4.61
N ALA A 149 9.06 -13.34 -3.93
CA ALA A 149 8.18 -14.12 -3.06
C ALA A 149 7.02 -14.83 -3.80
N GLY A 150 6.92 -14.68 -5.13
CA GLY A 150 5.91 -15.37 -5.95
C GLY A 150 4.61 -14.57 -6.18
N ALA A 151 4.67 -13.24 -6.12
CA ALA A 151 3.52 -12.42 -6.50
C ALA A 151 3.12 -12.63 -7.97
N GLU A 152 1.82 -12.74 -8.21
CA GLU A 152 1.24 -12.93 -9.53
C GLU A 152 1.40 -11.67 -10.40
N ILE A 153 2.25 -11.71 -11.42
CA ILE A 153 2.61 -10.49 -12.18
C ILE A 153 1.58 -10.07 -13.24
N ASN A 154 0.87 -11.04 -13.83
CA ASN A 154 -0.05 -10.84 -14.95
C ASN A 154 -1.51 -11.14 -14.60
N GLU A 155 -1.80 -11.44 -13.33
CA GLU A 155 -3.16 -11.72 -12.91
C GLU A 155 -3.88 -10.40 -12.59
N THR A 156 -5.14 -10.33 -12.99
CA THR A 156 -6.04 -9.25 -12.61
C THR A 156 -7.44 -9.83 -12.48
N GLU A 157 -7.99 -9.75 -11.28
CA GLU A 157 -9.40 -10.05 -11.03
C GLU A 157 -10.18 -8.76 -10.74
N THR A 158 -9.55 -7.63 -11.02
CA THR A 158 -10.20 -6.32 -10.91
C THR A 158 -11.28 -6.22 -11.98
N ARG A 159 -12.34 -5.45 -11.70
CA ARG A 159 -13.39 -5.19 -12.70
C ARG A 159 -12.89 -4.48 -13.94
N GLU A 160 -11.73 -3.83 -13.84
CA GLU A 160 -11.12 -3.00 -14.88
C GLU A 160 -10.08 -3.78 -15.69
N ASN A 161 -9.73 -5.02 -15.29
CA ASN A 161 -8.58 -5.75 -15.82
C ASN A 161 -7.28 -4.92 -15.77
N PHE A 162 -7.17 -4.03 -14.78
CA PHE A 162 -6.03 -3.14 -14.62
C PHE A 162 -4.88 -3.90 -13.96
N THR A 163 -3.66 -3.70 -14.46
CA THR A 163 -2.47 -4.49 -14.08
C THR A 163 -1.48 -3.64 -13.31
N SER A 164 -0.58 -4.27 -12.56
CA SER A 164 0.53 -3.56 -11.89
C SER A 164 1.42 -2.81 -12.90
N LEU A 165 1.59 -3.32 -14.12
CA LEU A 165 2.35 -2.63 -15.17
C LEU A 165 1.60 -1.39 -15.70
N MET A 166 0.28 -1.47 -15.88
CA MET A 166 -0.54 -0.31 -16.26
C MET A 166 -0.52 0.76 -15.16
N MET A 167 -0.61 0.35 -13.90
CA MET A 167 -0.48 1.26 -12.74
C MET A 167 0.86 1.98 -12.74
N ALA A 168 1.97 1.25 -12.80
CA ALA A 168 3.30 1.84 -12.81
C ALA A 168 3.52 2.78 -14.02
N ALA A 169 2.93 2.44 -15.17
CA ALA A 169 3.01 3.27 -16.36
C ALA A 169 2.16 4.55 -16.27
N ALA A 170 0.98 4.49 -15.64
CA ALA A 170 0.13 5.65 -15.40
C ALA A 170 0.76 6.63 -14.40
N GLU A 171 1.38 6.11 -13.33
CA GLU A 171 2.00 6.90 -12.27
C GLU A 171 3.40 7.44 -12.65
N GLY A 172 4.01 6.92 -13.72
CA GLY A 172 5.33 7.38 -14.14
C GLY A 172 6.50 6.72 -13.42
N ASN A 173 6.27 5.56 -12.78
CA ASN A 173 7.23 4.87 -11.94
C ASN A 173 8.21 4.04 -12.78
N MET A 174 9.16 4.72 -13.44
CA MET A 174 10.13 4.10 -14.35
C MET A 174 10.91 2.94 -13.71
N GLY A 175 11.31 3.07 -12.44
CA GLY A 175 12.03 2.01 -11.73
C GLY A 175 11.19 0.74 -11.62
N VAL A 176 9.93 0.90 -11.23
CA VAL A 176 8.96 -0.20 -11.14
C VAL A 176 8.65 -0.80 -12.50
N VAL A 177 8.42 0.00 -13.54
CA VAL A 177 8.16 -0.50 -14.90
C VAL A 177 9.29 -1.42 -15.36
N LYS A 178 10.55 -1.02 -15.15
CA LYS A 178 11.71 -1.87 -15.50
C LYS A 178 11.70 -3.19 -14.75
N VAL A 179 11.50 -3.17 -13.44
CA VAL A 179 11.45 -4.39 -12.61
C VAL A 179 10.32 -5.33 -13.06
N LEU A 180 9.14 -4.79 -13.32
CA LEU A 180 8.00 -5.59 -13.81
C LEU A 180 8.30 -6.21 -15.19
N LEU A 181 8.87 -5.45 -16.12
CA LEU A 181 9.25 -5.98 -17.45
C LEU A 181 10.35 -7.05 -17.36
N GLU A 182 11.36 -6.83 -16.52
CA GLU A 182 12.43 -7.81 -16.25
C GLU A 182 11.87 -9.11 -15.64
N ALA A 183 10.82 -9.02 -14.83
CA ALA A 183 10.13 -10.16 -14.24
C ALA A 183 9.08 -10.81 -15.17
N GLY A 184 8.91 -10.30 -16.40
CA GLY A 184 8.04 -10.91 -17.41
C GLY A 184 6.60 -10.40 -17.40
N ALA A 185 6.36 -9.17 -16.96
CA ALA A 185 5.04 -8.54 -17.10
C ALA A 185 4.62 -8.46 -18.59
N ASP A 186 3.40 -8.89 -18.88
CA ASP A 186 2.85 -8.89 -20.22
C ASP A 186 2.34 -7.49 -20.59
N ARG A 187 3.19 -6.77 -21.34
CA ARG A 187 2.88 -5.45 -21.92
C ARG A 187 1.69 -5.43 -22.89
N SER A 188 1.25 -6.60 -23.36
CA SER A 188 0.20 -6.72 -24.38
C SER A 188 -1.21 -6.77 -23.80
N MET A 189 -1.32 -7.04 -22.48
CA MET A 189 -2.59 -7.08 -21.77
C MET A 189 -3.32 -5.75 -21.88
N ARG A 190 -4.65 -5.85 -21.89
CA ARG A 190 -5.55 -4.72 -22.10
C ARG A 190 -6.54 -4.65 -20.94
N ASP A 191 -6.81 -3.44 -20.52
CA ASP A 191 -7.90 -3.16 -19.59
C ASP A 191 -9.27 -3.30 -20.30
N VAL A 192 -10.34 -2.93 -19.61
CA VAL A 192 -11.71 -2.96 -20.16
C VAL A 192 -11.96 -1.98 -21.30
N ASP A 193 -11.23 -0.88 -21.36
CA ASP A 193 -11.32 0.12 -22.44
C ASP A 193 -10.45 -0.25 -23.65
N GLY A 194 -9.63 -1.29 -23.50
CA GLY A 194 -8.74 -1.80 -24.53
C GLY A 194 -7.36 -1.16 -24.50
N ASP A 195 -7.04 -0.37 -23.49
CA ASP A 195 -5.77 0.32 -23.32
C ASP A 195 -4.73 -0.58 -22.64
N ARG A 196 -3.47 -0.45 -23.07
CA ARG A 196 -2.31 -1.13 -22.46
C ARG A 196 -1.54 -0.13 -21.61
N ALA A 197 -0.52 -0.62 -20.91
CA ALA A 197 0.39 0.25 -20.17
C ALA A 197 0.99 1.39 -21.04
N LEU A 198 1.22 1.15 -22.34
CA LEU A 198 1.72 2.16 -23.27
C LEU A 198 0.75 3.34 -23.42
N GLU A 199 -0.54 3.07 -23.56
CA GLU A 199 -1.57 4.09 -23.72
C GLU A 199 -1.66 4.99 -22.48
N PHE A 200 -1.57 4.40 -21.27
CA PHE A 200 -1.51 5.18 -20.02
C PHE A 200 -0.24 6.03 -19.91
N ALA A 201 0.94 5.47 -20.21
CA ALA A 201 2.19 6.25 -20.20
C ALA A 201 2.10 7.47 -21.13
N ARG A 202 1.49 7.33 -22.30
CA ARG A 202 1.26 8.43 -23.24
C ARG A 202 0.22 9.42 -22.76
N GLU A 203 -0.90 8.93 -22.22
CA GLU A 203 -1.99 9.78 -21.74
C GLU A 203 -1.52 10.72 -20.63
N TYR A 204 -0.68 10.22 -19.74
CA TYR A 204 -0.13 10.99 -18.62
C TYR A 204 1.22 11.67 -18.91
N GLY A 205 1.76 11.55 -20.13
CA GLY A 205 2.95 12.28 -20.58
C GLY A 205 4.30 11.69 -20.14
N HIS A 206 4.34 10.42 -19.76
CA HIS A 206 5.55 9.68 -19.36
C HIS A 206 6.30 9.13 -20.57
N GLU A 207 6.86 10.02 -21.39
CA GLU A 207 7.46 9.70 -22.69
C GLU A 207 8.56 8.63 -22.64
N GLU A 208 9.44 8.66 -21.63
CA GLU A 208 10.49 7.65 -21.49
C GLU A 208 9.91 6.25 -21.24
N ILE A 209 8.84 6.16 -20.45
CA ILE A 209 8.14 4.89 -20.19
C ILE A 209 7.40 4.45 -21.44
N ALA A 210 6.74 5.38 -22.15
CA ALA A 210 6.08 5.07 -23.40
C ALA A 210 7.08 4.52 -24.44
N GLN A 211 8.28 5.10 -24.53
CA GLN A 211 9.33 4.57 -25.39
C GLN A 211 9.74 3.14 -24.95
N LEU A 212 10.00 2.93 -23.66
CA LEU A 212 10.37 1.62 -23.12
C LEU A 212 9.31 0.54 -23.42
N LEU A 213 8.03 0.88 -23.25
CA LEU A 213 6.91 -0.04 -23.48
C LEU A 213 6.68 -0.31 -24.98
N GLN A 214 7.07 0.63 -25.84
CA GLN A 214 6.96 0.49 -27.29
C GLN A 214 8.06 -0.43 -27.88
N GLU A 215 9.18 -0.59 -27.17
CA GLU A 215 10.31 -1.42 -27.59
C GLU A 215 10.06 -2.91 -27.29
N ASN A 216 9.50 -3.65 -28.28
CA ASN A 216 9.28 -5.12 -28.37
C ASN A 216 8.04 -5.69 -27.66
#